data_AF-A0A528J260-F1
#
_entry.id   AF-A0A528J260-F1
#
_cell.length_a   1.000
_cell.length_b   1.000
_cell.length_c   1.000
_cell.angle_alpha   90.00
_cell.angle_beta   90.00
_cell.angle_gamma   90.00
#
_symmetry.space_group_name_H-M   'P 1'
#
loop_
_entity.id
_entity.type
_entity.pdbx_description
1 polymer ?
#
loop_
_entity_poly.entity_id
_entity_poly.type
_entity_poly.pdbx_seq_one_letter_code
_entity_poly.pdbx_strand_id
1 'polypeptide(L)'
;MSRRRKAEPLKQTARTPLSLRFWPRSLAFRVIAFSTVWAILTLIVIFTLITTLYRQASERGFDSLLSAHLFNLIGSVGVSEGGSLTGAPDLGDLRFSEPNSGWYWSVEPASEGVRGELHSSSMTEAILSPSVAEVPFNASFQRSYATEGINGEELEVFESEFVLDAKNRAARFRVMGNKTELEQEIGAFQRRLLTYLSLFGV
;
A
#
# COMPACT_ATOMS: atom_id res chain seq x y z
N MET A 1 107.09 8.59 -0.77
CA MET A 1 105.98 8.48 0.21
C MET A 1 104.71 8.92 -0.49
N SER A 2 103.91 8.06 -1.13
CA SER A 2 102.96 7.07 -0.57
C SER A 2 102.02 7.66 0.48
N ARG A 3 100.77 7.92 0.11
CA ARG A 3 99.62 7.12 0.57
C ARG A 3 98.41 7.31 -0.36
N ARG A 4 97.94 6.19 -0.91
CA ARG A 4 96.72 6.01 -1.71
C ARG A 4 95.49 5.80 -0.80
N ARG A 5 94.31 6.11 -1.37
CA ARG A 5 92.94 5.64 -1.03
C ARG A 5 92.41 6.14 0.32
N LYS A 6 91.16 6.60 0.41
CA LYS A 6 89.93 5.92 -0.04
C LYS A 6 88.87 6.93 -0.49
N ALA A 7 88.19 6.61 -1.59
CA ALA A 7 86.84 7.10 -1.86
C ALA A 7 85.87 6.33 -0.97
N GLU A 8 84.98 7.04 -0.27
CA GLU A 8 83.84 6.48 0.45
C GLU A 8 82.57 6.92 -0.29
N PRO A 9 81.70 5.99 -0.74
CA PRO A 9 80.50 6.35 -1.46
C PRO A 9 79.27 6.50 -0.55
N LEU A 10 78.43 7.47 -0.94
CA LEU A 10 76.97 7.57 -0.77
C LEU A 10 76.38 7.74 0.65
N LYS A 11 75.71 8.90 0.83
CA LYS A 11 74.41 8.92 1.51
C LYS A 11 73.35 9.44 0.54
N GLN A 12 72.59 8.51 -0.02
CA GLN A 12 71.27 8.79 -0.57
C GLN A 12 70.42 9.33 0.59
N THR A 13 70.06 10.61 0.56
CA THR A 13 68.99 11.12 1.40
C THR A 13 67.69 10.50 0.92
N ALA A 14 67.26 9.48 1.65
CA ALA A 14 66.01 8.79 1.46
C ALA A 14 64.86 9.79 1.31
N ARG A 15 64.04 9.56 0.28
CA ARG A 15 62.76 10.25 0.09
C ARG A 15 61.93 10.05 1.35
N THR A 16 61.58 11.14 2.01
CA THR A 16 60.60 11.15 3.10
C THR A 16 59.30 10.57 2.54
N PRO A 17 58.79 9.41 2.99
CA PRO A 17 57.45 9.02 2.60
C PRO A 17 56.50 10.03 3.23
N LEU A 18 55.70 10.69 2.40
CA LEU A 18 54.57 11.50 2.82
C LEU A 18 53.60 10.57 3.56
N SER A 19 53.79 10.40 4.86
CA SER A 19 52.87 9.63 5.69
C SER A 19 51.59 10.45 5.84
N LEU A 20 50.63 10.20 4.96
CA LEU A 20 49.21 10.53 5.14
C LEU A 20 48.70 9.70 6.32
N ARG A 21 49.10 10.08 7.54
CA ARG A 21 48.63 9.45 8.77
C ARG A 21 47.32 10.09 9.20
N PHE A 22 46.28 9.87 8.41
CA PHE A 22 44.89 10.16 8.78
C PHE A 22 44.32 9.07 9.69
N TRP A 23 45.01 8.75 10.79
CA TRP A 23 44.45 7.89 11.83
C TRP A 23 44.51 8.60 13.18
N PRO A 24 43.45 9.35 13.56
CA PRO A 24 43.29 9.75 14.94
C PRO A 24 42.81 8.51 15.71
N ARG A 25 43.76 7.74 16.26
CA ARG A 25 43.51 6.78 17.34
C ARG A 25 43.22 7.53 18.64
N SER A 26 42.11 8.28 18.68
CA SER A 26 41.61 8.92 19.89
C SER A 26 40.42 8.14 20.44
N LEU A 27 40.42 7.86 21.74
CA LEU A 27 39.32 7.19 22.44
C LEU A 27 37.99 7.91 22.20
N ALA A 28 38.02 9.26 22.14
CA ALA A 28 36.86 10.10 21.87
C ALA A 28 36.26 9.86 20.47
N PHE A 29 37.09 9.71 19.43
CA PHE A 29 36.62 9.42 18.08
C PHE A 29 35.89 8.08 18.00
N ARG A 30 36.40 7.05 18.69
CA ARG A 30 35.75 5.73 18.75
C ARG A 30 34.40 5.79 19.45
N VAL A 31 34.30 6.52 20.55
CA VAL A 31 33.04 6.69 21.29
C VAL A 31 32.00 7.42 20.45
N ILE A 32 32.40 8.53 19.81
CA ILE A 32 31.50 9.30 18.93
C ILE A 32 31.04 8.43 17.76
N ALA A 33 31.97 7.77 17.06
CA ALA A 33 31.63 6.91 15.93
C ALA A 33 30.69 5.76 16.34
N PHE A 34 30.94 5.13 17.48
CA PHE A 34 30.08 4.06 17.99
C PHE A 34 28.68 4.57 18.33
N SER A 35 28.58 5.74 18.96
CA SER A 35 27.29 6.37 19.28
C SER A 35 26.53 6.78 18.02
N THR A 36 27.21 7.30 16.99
CA THR A 36 26.58 7.67 15.71
C THR A 36 26.06 6.44 14.98
N VAL A 37 26.84 5.35 14.94
CA VAL A 37 26.39 4.07 14.35
C VAL A 37 25.17 3.55 15.08
N TRP A 38 25.17 3.60 16.41
CA TRP A 38 24.00 3.20 17.20
C TRP A 38 22.78 4.08 16.93
N ALA A 39 22.95 5.40 16.86
CA ALA A 39 21.86 6.32 16.54
C ALA A 39 21.25 6.01 15.17
N ILE A 40 22.08 5.80 14.14
CA ILE A 40 21.61 5.42 12.79
C ILE A 40 20.84 4.10 12.84
N LEU A 41 21.37 3.10 13.56
CA LEU A 41 20.70 1.80 13.71
C LEU A 41 19.33 1.96 14.38
N THR A 42 19.26 2.76 15.45
CA THR A 42 18.00 3.07 16.12
C THR A 42 17.01 3.79 15.19
N LEU A 43 17.47 4.76 14.39
CA LEU A 43 16.61 5.45 13.42
C LEU A 43 16.05 4.51 12.35
N ILE A 44 16.86 3.57 11.86
CA ILE A 44 16.41 2.54 10.91
C ILE A 44 15.32 1.67 11.55
N VAL A 45 15.53 1.21 12.79
CA VAL A 45 14.53 0.41 13.51
C VAL A 45 13.23 1.21 13.69
N ILE A 46 13.31 2.46 14.12
CA ILE A 46 12.13 3.33 14.29
C ILE A 46 11.41 3.54 12.97
N PHE A 47 12.14 3.85 11.89
CA PHE A 47 11.58 4.02 10.56
C PHE A 47 10.79 2.76 10.16
N THR A 48 11.43 1.60 10.19
CA THR A 48 10.80 0.33 9.79
C THR A 48 9.57 -0.01 10.65
N LEU A 49 9.64 0.22 11.96
CA LEU A 49 8.53 -0.05 12.88
C LEU A 49 7.32 0.84 12.55
N ILE A 50 7.53 2.16 12.46
CA ILE A 50 6.46 3.11 12.19
C ILE A 50 5.84 2.86 10.81
N THR A 51 6.66 2.63 9.77
CA THR A 51 6.14 2.37 8.43
C THR A 51 5.32 1.09 8.38
N THR A 52 5.74 0.04 9.10
CA THR A 52 5.03 -1.23 9.16
C THR A 52 3.69 -1.08 9.89
N LEU A 53 3.69 -0.42 11.05
CA LEU A 53 2.46 -0.20 11.82
C LEU A 53 1.46 0.68 11.06
N TYR A 54 1.94 1.73 10.39
CA TYR A 54 1.10 2.59 9.56
C TYR A 54 0.48 1.83 8.39
N ARG A 55 1.30 1.09 7.61
CA ARG A 55 0.80 0.24 6.52
C ARG A 55 -0.30 -0.70 6.99
N GLN A 56 -0.04 -1.46 8.05
CA GLN A 56 -1.01 -2.39 8.60
C GLN A 56 -2.29 -1.70 9.10
N ALA A 57 -2.18 -0.49 9.66
CA ALA A 57 -3.35 0.27 10.08
C ALA A 57 -4.16 0.77 8.89
N SER A 58 -3.51 1.28 7.84
CA SER A 58 -4.17 1.77 6.63
C SER A 58 -4.85 0.65 5.85
N GLU A 59 -4.19 -0.49 5.65
CA GLU A 59 -4.76 -1.67 4.97
C GLU A 59 -5.99 -2.20 5.73
N ARG A 60 -5.89 -2.40 7.05
CA ARG A 60 -7.05 -2.82 7.86
C ARG A 60 -8.19 -1.80 7.85
N GLY A 61 -7.86 -0.51 7.86
CA GLY A 61 -8.83 0.57 7.80
C GLY A 61 -9.58 0.55 6.47
N PHE A 62 -8.85 0.36 5.37
CA PHE A 62 -9.38 0.23 4.02
C PHE A 62 -10.30 -1.00 3.89
N ASP A 63 -9.88 -2.17 4.35
CA ASP A 63 -10.71 -3.39 4.35
C ASP A 63 -12.00 -3.21 5.17
N SER A 64 -11.88 -2.56 6.33
CA SER A 64 -13.02 -2.27 7.20
C SER A 64 -14.01 -1.31 6.54
N LEU A 65 -13.49 -0.30 5.83
CA LEU A 65 -14.29 0.66 5.08
C LEU A 65 -15.05 -0.02 3.93
N LEU A 66 -14.37 -0.84 3.12
CA LEU A 66 -15.00 -1.61 2.05
C LEU A 66 -16.07 -2.55 2.57
N SER A 67 -15.78 -3.27 3.67
CA SER A 67 -16.75 -4.15 4.32
C SER A 67 -17.98 -3.37 4.80
N ALA A 68 -17.78 -2.22 5.44
CA ALA A 68 -18.88 -1.38 5.92
C ALA A 68 -19.76 -0.87 4.77
N HIS A 69 -19.15 -0.41 3.67
CA HIS A 69 -19.88 -0.01 2.48
C HIS A 69 -20.64 -1.18 1.85
N LEU A 70 -20.04 -2.38 1.81
CA LEU A 70 -20.70 -3.58 1.30
C LEU A 70 -21.94 -3.93 2.12
N PHE A 71 -21.86 -3.90 3.46
CA PHE A 71 -23.02 -4.18 4.31
C PHE A 71 -24.11 -3.11 4.19
N ASN A 72 -23.74 -1.83 4.04
CA ASN A 72 -24.69 -0.76 3.77
C ASN A 72 -25.37 -0.99 2.40
N LEU A 73 -24.61 -1.36 1.38
CA LEU A 73 -25.14 -1.68 0.05
C LEU A 73 -26.13 -2.85 0.09
N ILE A 74 -25.79 -3.94 0.79
CA ILE A 74 -26.69 -5.08 0.99
C ILE A 74 -27.97 -4.67 1.70
N GLY A 75 -27.87 -3.80 2.72
CA GLY A 75 -29.02 -3.32 3.48
C GLY A 75 -29.90 -2.28 2.76
N SER A 76 -29.43 -1.66 1.69
CA SER A 76 -30.12 -0.58 0.96
C SER A 76 -30.76 -1.03 -0.35
N VAL A 77 -30.53 -2.28 -0.78
CA VAL A 77 -31.10 -2.85 -2.00
C VAL A 77 -32.00 -4.03 -1.65
N GLY A 78 -33.16 -4.05 -2.30
CA GLY A 78 -34.09 -5.17 -2.27
C GLY A 78 -34.54 -5.54 -3.67
N VAL A 79 -35.55 -6.40 -3.72
CA VAL A 79 -36.19 -6.82 -4.96
C VAL A 79 -37.69 -6.56 -4.90
N SER A 80 -38.26 -6.02 -5.98
CA SER A 80 -39.71 -5.84 -6.09
C SER A 80 -40.44 -7.17 -6.29
N GLU A 81 -41.77 -7.19 -6.15
CA GLU A 81 -42.55 -8.41 -6.43
C GLU A 81 -42.33 -8.94 -7.86
N GLY A 82 -42.13 -8.02 -8.82
CA GLY A 82 -41.87 -8.33 -10.23
C GLY A 82 -40.44 -8.76 -10.56
N GLY A 83 -39.51 -8.76 -9.58
CA GLY A 83 -38.13 -9.22 -9.79
C GLY A 83 -37.14 -8.14 -10.18
N SER A 84 -37.55 -6.87 -10.25
CA SER A 84 -36.60 -5.78 -10.46
C SER A 84 -35.81 -5.50 -9.20
N LEU A 85 -34.49 -5.32 -9.32
CA LEU A 85 -33.70 -4.69 -8.27
C LEU A 85 -34.25 -3.29 -7.99
N THR A 86 -34.34 -2.95 -6.71
CA THR A 86 -34.85 -1.65 -6.24
C THR A 86 -34.05 -1.19 -5.05
N GLY A 87 -33.78 0.10 -4.99
CA GLY A 87 -33.03 0.72 -3.90
C GLY A 87 -32.40 2.02 -4.38
N ALA A 88 -32.00 2.85 -3.43
CA ALA A 88 -31.17 4.02 -3.70
C ALA A 88 -30.03 4.01 -2.69
N PRO A 89 -28.98 3.19 -2.92
CA PRO A 89 -27.85 3.12 -2.02
C PRO A 89 -27.19 4.48 -1.86
N ASP A 90 -27.17 4.98 -0.63
CA ASP A 90 -26.37 6.15 -0.25
C ASP A 90 -25.29 5.69 0.72
N LEU A 91 -24.07 5.60 0.19
CA LEU A 91 -22.89 5.21 0.97
C LEU A 91 -22.30 6.38 1.75
N GLY A 92 -22.86 7.60 1.62
CA GLY A 92 -22.43 8.79 2.34
C GLY A 92 -21.08 9.35 1.91
N ASP A 93 -20.45 8.75 0.89
CA ASP A 93 -19.14 9.12 0.38
C ASP A 93 -19.25 9.64 -1.05
N LEU A 94 -18.83 10.91 -1.24
CA LEU A 94 -18.90 11.63 -2.51
C LEU A 94 -18.09 10.95 -3.61
N ARG A 95 -17.09 10.13 -3.27
CA ARG A 95 -16.27 9.41 -4.25
C ARG A 95 -17.11 8.44 -5.10
N PHE A 96 -18.21 7.90 -4.57
CA PHE A 96 -19.14 7.07 -5.37
C PHE A 96 -20.01 7.88 -6.35
N SER A 97 -19.97 9.21 -6.28
CA SER A 97 -20.67 10.11 -7.20
C SER A 97 -19.73 10.81 -8.18
N GLU A 98 -18.42 10.84 -7.89
CA GLU A 98 -17.42 11.45 -8.74
C GLU A 98 -16.99 10.49 -9.86
N PRO A 99 -17.16 10.85 -11.15
CA PRO A 99 -16.77 10.01 -12.26
C PRO A 99 -15.30 9.58 -12.17
N ASN A 100 -15.06 8.28 -12.32
CA ASN A 100 -13.72 7.68 -12.36
C ASN A 100 -12.86 7.98 -11.10
N SER A 101 -13.49 8.03 -9.93
CA SER A 101 -12.83 8.27 -8.64
C SER A 101 -11.97 7.10 -8.14
N GLY A 102 -12.10 5.91 -8.73
CA GLY A 102 -11.56 4.67 -8.18
C GLY A 102 -12.42 4.04 -7.07
N TRP A 103 -13.60 4.60 -6.79
CA TRP A 103 -14.54 4.10 -5.80
C TRP A 103 -15.86 3.79 -6.48
N TYR A 104 -16.23 2.51 -6.50
CA TYR A 104 -17.37 2.04 -7.27
C TYR A 104 -18.19 1.03 -6.47
N TRP A 105 -19.45 0.89 -6.82
CA TRP A 105 -20.27 -0.23 -6.39
C TRP A 105 -21.18 -0.70 -7.53
N SER A 106 -21.48 -1.99 -7.56
CA SER A 106 -22.47 -2.56 -8.48
C SER A 106 -23.30 -3.63 -7.78
N VAL A 107 -24.54 -3.78 -8.24
CA VAL A 107 -25.47 -4.81 -7.81
C VAL A 107 -26.09 -5.46 -9.05
N GLU A 108 -25.76 -6.72 -9.22
CA GLU A 108 -26.07 -7.51 -10.40
C GLU A 108 -26.93 -8.74 -10.01
N PRO A 109 -27.80 -9.25 -10.88
CA PRO A 109 -28.56 -10.47 -10.60
C PRO A 109 -27.64 -11.69 -10.41
N ALA A 110 -27.86 -12.47 -9.35
CA ALA A 110 -27.12 -13.72 -9.09
C ALA A 110 -27.98 -14.99 -9.26
N SER A 111 -29.31 -14.84 -9.38
CA SER A 111 -30.24 -15.94 -9.61
C SER A 111 -31.24 -15.62 -10.71
N GLU A 112 -31.88 -16.67 -11.23
CA GLU A 112 -33.06 -16.49 -12.07
C GLU A 112 -34.19 -15.76 -11.30
N GLY A 113 -34.98 -14.97 -12.00
CA GLY A 113 -36.08 -14.20 -11.41
C GLY A 113 -35.70 -12.83 -10.83
N VAL A 114 -34.42 -12.43 -10.90
CA VAL A 114 -33.94 -11.07 -10.64
C VAL A 114 -33.55 -10.39 -11.94
N ARG A 115 -33.87 -9.11 -12.10
CA ARG A 115 -33.61 -8.31 -13.30
C ARG A 115 -33.19 -6.89 -12.93
N GLY A 116 -32.54 -6.24 -13.88
CA GLY A 116 -31.97 -4.90 -13.70
C GLY A 116 -30.57 -4.95 -13.10
N GLU A 117 -29.96 -3.78 -13.02
CA GLU A 117 -28.64 -3.55 -12.47
C GLU A 117 -28.68 -2.21 -11.74
N LEU A 118 -27.95 -2.09 -10.65
CA LEU A 118 -27.72 -0.81 -9.96
C LEU A 118 -26.22 -0.63 -9.83
N HIS A 119 -25.72 0.57 -10.08
CA HIS A 119 -24.31 0.90 -9.89
C HIS A 119 -24.14 2.35 -9.44
N SER A 120 -22.98 2.65 -8.87
CA SER A 120 -22.57 4.02 -8.55
C SER A 120 -22.52 4.91 -9.79
N SER A 121 -22.82 6.20 -9.64
CA SER A 121 -22.63 7.21 -10.69
C SER A 121 -21.16 7.41 -11.07
N SER A 122 -20.22 7.09 -10.18
CA SER A 122 -18.78 7.10 -10.47
C SER A 122 -18.36 6.05 -11.50
N MET A 123 -19.13 4.94 -11.60
CA MET A 123 -18.85 3.81 -12.47
C MET A 123 -19.39 4.09 -13.87
N THR A 124 -18.54 4.71 -14.70
CA THR A 124 -18.89 5.10 -16.07
C THR A 124 -18.84 3.93 -17.05
N GLU A 125 -18.10 2.87 -16.71
CA GLU A 125 -17.92 1.65 -17.50
C GLU A 125 -17.99 0.41 -16.59
N ALA A 126 -18.27 -0.75 -17.19
CA ALA A 126 -18.35 -2.02 -16.46
C ALA A 126 -16.94 -2.51 -16.05
N ILE A 127 -16.78 -2.84 -14.77
CA ILE A 127 -15.51 -3.35 -14.22
C ILE A 127 -15.53 -4.87 -14.23
N LEU A 128 -14.53 -5.45 -14.89
CA LEU A 128 -14.39 -6.90 -15.06
C LEU A 128 -14.36 -7.63 -13.71
N SER A 129 -15.02 -8.78 -13.66
CA SER A 129 -15.03 -9.69 -12.51
C SER A 129 -14.45 -11.03 -12.93
N PRO A 130 -13.55 -11.63 -12.14
CA PRO A 130 -13.06 -12.98 -12.39
C PRO A 130 -14.20 -13.99 -12.22
N SER A 131 -14.07 -15.10 -12.93
CA SER A 131 -15.03 -16.19 -12.82
C SER A 131 -15.01 -16.81 -11.42
N VAL A 132 -16.12 -17.45 -11.02
CA VAL A 132 -16.21 -18.16 -9.73
C VAL A 132 -15.23 -19.34 -9.66
N ALA A 133 -14.79 -19.86 -10.81
CA ALA A 133 -13.78 -20.92 -10.88
C ALA A 133 -12.36 -20.39 -10.56
N GLU A 134 -12.05 -19.15 -10.93
CA GLU A 134 -10.76 -18.51 -10.65
C GLU A 134 -10.68 -18.01 -9.21
N VAL A 135 -11.74 -17.32 -8.75
CA VAL A 135 -11.83 -16.80 -7.38
C VAL A 135 -13.15 -17.31 -6.76
N PRO A 136 -13.11 -18.42 -6.01
CA PRO A 136 -14.31 -18.99 -5.42
C PRO A 136 -14.82 -18.15 -4.23
N PHE A 137 -16.12 -18.20 -4.00
CA PHE A 137 -16.73 -17.68 -2.78
C PHE A 137 -16.35 -18.55 -1.57
N ASN A 138 -16.20 -17.91 -0.41
CA ASN A 138 -16.02 -18.59 0.86
C ASN A 138 -17.37 -19.11 1.42
N ALA A 139 -17.33 -19.75 2.61
CA ALA A 139 -18.52 -20.30 3.27
C ALA A 139 -19.59 -19.25 3.63
N SER A 140 -19.24 -17.97 3.63
CA SER A 140 -20.15 -16.84 3.87
C SER A 140 -20.63 -16.18 2.58
N PHE A 141 -20.44 -16.83 1.41
CA PHE A 141 -20.78 -16.27 0.10
C PHE A 141 -20.10 -14.92 -0.15
N GLN A 142 -18.85 -14.77 0.31
CA GLN A 142 -18.02 -13.59 0.13
C GLN A 142 -16.71 -13.96 -0.57
N ARG A 143 -16.18 -13.04 -1.37
CA ARG A 143 -14.82 -13.12 -1.93
C ARG A 143 -14.22 -11.73 -2.08
N SER A 144 -12.90 -11.66 -2.07
CA SER A 144 -12.17 -10.45 -2.43
C SER A 144 -11.14 -10.75 -3.51
N TYR A 145 -10.88 -9.76 -4.37
CA TYR A 145 -9.90 -9.87 -5.44
C TYR A 145 -9.46 -8.49 -5.92
N ALA A 146 -8.26 -8.42 -6.49
CA ALA A 146 -7.79 -7.24 -7.19
C ALA A 146 -8.24 -7.26 -8.66
N THR A 147 -8.55 -6.08 -9.22
CA THR A 147 -8.87 -5.90 -10.64
C THR A 147 -8.39 -4.54 -11.12
N GLU A 148 -8.36 -4.33 -12.43
CA GLU A 148 -8.06 -3.03 -13.02
C GLU A 148 -9.33 -2.18 -13.09
N GLY A 149 -9.20 -0.91 -12.69
CA GLY A 149 -10.26 0.10 -12.73
C GLY A 149 -10.33 0.86 -14.05
N ILE A 150 -11.25 1.82 -14.11
CA ILE A 150 -11.59 2.53 -15.35
C ILE A 150 -10.43 3.43 -15.82
N ASN A 151 -9.66 4.02 -14.91
CA ASN A 151 -8.48 4.84 -15.22
C ASN A 151 -7.17 4.04 -15.15
N GLY A 152 -7.22 2.71 -15.11
CA GLY A 152 -6.03 1.85 -14.96
C GLY A 152 -5.49 1.78 -13.53
N GLU A 153 -6.24 2.24 -12.54
CA GLU A 153 -5.94 2.04 -11.12
C GLU A 153 -6.13 0.57 -10.71
N GLU A 154 -5.30 0.07 -9.82
CA GLU A 154 -5.58 -1.19 -9.13
C GLU A 154 -6.71 -0.98 -8.12
N LEU A 155 -7.77 -1.76 -8.26
CA LEU A 155 -8.92 -1.80 -7.37
C LEU A 155 -8.88 -3.05 -6.51
N GLU A 156 -9.22 -2.92 -5.24
CA GLU A 156 -9.61 -4.06 -4.39
C GLU A 156 -11.13 -4.16 -4.42
N VAL A 157 -11.65 -5.35 -4.73
CA VAL A 157 -13.08 -5.62 -4.83
C VAL A 157 -13.51 -6.53 -3.71
N PHE A 158 -14.53 -6.12 -2.96
CA PHE A 158 -15.23 -6.95 -2.00
C PHE A 158 -16.58 -7.33 -2.61
N GLU A 159 -16.81 -8.62 -2.77
CA GLU A 159 -17.97 -9.16 -3.45
C GLU A 159 -18.73 -10.15 -2.56
N SER A 160 -20.05 -10.06 -2.56
CA SER A 160 -20.92 -10.98 -1.82
C SER A 160 -22.19 -11.31 -2.58
N GLU A 161 -22.64 -12.55 -2.50
CA GLU A 161 -23.98 -12.93 -2.97
C GLU A 161 -24.93 -13.06 -1.79
N PHE A 162 -26.09 -12.40 -1.89
CA PHE A 162 -27.08 -12.38 -0.82
C PHE A 162 -28.50 -12.62 -1.35
N VAL A 163 -29.28 -13.40 -0.59
CA VAL A 163 -30.68 -13.69 -0.90
C VAL A 163 -31.55 -12.52 -0.44
N LEU A 164 -32.28 -11.93 -1.38
CA LEU A 164 -33.08 -10.72 -1.17
C LEU A 164 -34.48 -11.01 -0.62
N ASP A 165 -35.01 -12.22 -0.81
CA ASP A 165 -36.36 -12.56 -0.35
C ASP A 165 -36.59 -14.06 -0.12
N ALA A 166 -37.78 -14.39 0.38
CA ALA A 166 -38.21 -15.77 0.65
C ALA A 166 -38.40 -16.63 -0.61
N LYS A 167 -38.37 -16.04 -1.82
CA LYS A 167 -38.43 -16.77 -3.10
C LYS A 167 -37.03 -17.21 -3.56
N ASN A 168 -36.02 -17.07 -2.70
CA ASN A 168 -34.63 -17.42 -2.97
C ASN A 168 -34.03 -16.64 -4.15
N ARG A 169 -34.51 -15.41 -4.36
CA ARG A 169 -33.95 -14.49 -5.35
C ARG A 169 -32.68 -13.87 -4.79
N ALA A 170 -31.56 -14.02 -5.48
CA ALA A 170 -30.26 -13.54 -5.03
C ALA A 170 -29.69 -12.45 -5.94
N ALA A 171 -28.95 -11.52 -5.34
CA ALA A 171 -28.15 -10.55 -6.06
C ALA A 171 -26.70 -10.61 -5.59
N ARG A 172 -25.81 -10.25 -6.52
CA ARG A 172 -24.38 -10.09 -6.29
C ARG A 172 -24.09 -8.63 -6.04
N PHE A 173 -23.49 -8.36 -4.90
CA PHE A 173 -23.11 -7.07 -4.41
C PHE A 173 -21.61 -6.91 -4.53
N ARG A 174 -21.15 -5.82 -5.14
CA ARG A 174 -19.73 -5.51 -5.31
C ARG A 174 -19.47 -4.10 -4.81
N VAL A 175 -18.42 -3.94 -4.02
CA VAL A 175 -17.85 -2.64 -3.67
C VAL A 175 -16.37 -2.68 -4.01
N MET A 176 -15.91 -1.64 -4.71
CA MET A 176 -14.55 -1.50 -5.19
C MET A 176 -13.94 -0.25 -4.58
N GLY A 177 -12.70 -0.35 -4.11
CA GLY A 177 -11.91 0.78 -3.63
C GLY A 177 -10.57 0.90 -4.32
N ASN A 178 -10.08 2.13 -4.41
CA ASN A 178 -8.81 2.45 -5.07
C ASN A 178 -7.61 2.02 -4.21
N LYS A 179 -7.05 0.85 -4.52
CA LYS A 179 -5.86 0.32 -3.84
C LYS A 179 -4.59 1.07 -4.24
N THR A 180 -4.56 1.60 -5.47
CA THR A 180 -3.45 2.45 -5.92
C THR A 180 -3.35 3.73 -5.09
N GLU A 181 -4.48 4.36 -4.77
CA GLU A 181 -4.55 5.54 -3.89
C GLU A 181 -4.01 5.20 -2.48
N LEU A 182 -4.45 4.08 -1.90
CA LEU A 182 -3.93 3.58 -0.62
C LEU A 182 -2.40 3.43 -0.61
N GLU A 183 -1.84 2.79 -1.64
CA GLU A 183 -0.38 2.61 -1.76
C GLU A 183 0.37 3.95 -1.94
N GLN A 184 -0.23 4.90 -2.68
CA GLN A 184 0.34 6.24 -2.85
C GLN A 184 0.38 7.01 -1.52
N GLU A 185 -0.67 6.92 -0.71
CA GLU A 185 -0.72 7.52 0.63
C GLU A 185 0.33 6.92 1.56
N ILE A 186 0.45 5.59 1.59
CA ILE A 186 1.48 4.89 2.36
C ILE A 186 2.87 5.32 1.92
N GLY A 187 3.13 5.35 0.61
CA GLY A 187 4.41 5.82 0.07
C GLY A 187 4.71 7.28 0.41
N ALA A 188 3.70 8.16 0.38
CA ALA A 188 3.85 9.56 0.76
C ALA A 188 4.21 9.73 2.24
N PHE A 189 3.56 8.97 3.12
CA PHE A 189 3.89 8.93 4.54
C PHE A 189 5.34 8.47 4.78
N GLN A 190 5.76 7.38 4.13
CA GLN A 190 7.12 6.85 4.23
C GLN A 190 8.17 7.90 3.83
N ARG A 191 7.97 8.60 2.72
CA ARG A 191 8.89 9.67 2.27
C ARG A 191 8.98 10.82 3.27
N ARG A 192 7.85 11.24 3.84
CA ARG A 192 7.81 12.30 4.87
C ARG A 192 8.53 11.86 6.14
N LEU A 193 8.27 10.64 6.61
CA LEU A 193 8.91 10.09 7.79
C LEU A 193 10.44 10.00 7.60
N LEU A 194 10.89 9.50 6.45
CA LEU A 194 12.32 9.45 6.12
C LEU A 194 12.94 10.85 6.14
N THR A 195 12.26 11.85 5.59
CA THR A 195 12.72 13.25 5.59
C THR A 195 12.90 13.77 7.01
N TYR A 196 11.91 13.56 7.89
CA TYR A 196 11.99 14.01 9.28
C TYR A 196 13.06 13.28 10.09
N LEU A 197 13.19 11.97 9.94
CA LEU A 197 14.24 11.21 10.62
C LEU A 197 15.63 11.59 10.11
N SER A 198 15.77 11.90 8.81
CA SER A 198 17.05 12.38 8.25
C SER A 198 17.39 13.78 8.77
N LEU A 199 16.40 14.68 8.90
CA LEU A 199 16.61 16.01 9.47
C LEU A 199 16.94 15.95 10.97
N PHE A 200 16.38 15.01 11.72
CA PHE A 200 16.65 14.85 13.15
C PHE A 200 17.93 14.07 13.44
N GLY A 201 18.32 13.15 12.55
CA GLY A 201 19.52 12.32 12.69
C GLY A 201 20.82 12.99 12.23
N VAL A 202 20.74 14.17 11.61
CA VAL A 202 21.87 15.01 11.18
C VAL A 202 22.17 16.09 12.21
#